data_AF-A0A5B2UYY2-F1
#
_entry.id   AF-A0A5B2UYY2-F1
#
_cell.length_a   1.000
_cell.length_b   1.000
_cell.length_c   1.000
_cell.angle_alpha   90.00
_cell.angle_beta   90.00
_cell.angle_gamma   90.00
#
_symmetry.space_group_name_H-M   'P 1'
#
loop_
_entity.id
_entity.type
_entity.pdbx_description
1 polymer ?
#
loop_
_entity_poly.entity_id
_entity_poly.type
_entity_poly.pdbx_seq_one_letter_code
_entity_poly.pdbx_strand_id
1 'polypeptide(L)'
;MCFGAASMASAASITPDGPFTTNSGTLVVKTPSAPGDITCNVTFGGNVSGGVATITSAQLSGNVLCSLPTLKNIPSPGWVLTANTFDPGTQTGTGTVTGVGWTITFPASNCGPGPLNVVWDEATKTLSTTGSQSLSGNCFVRSLNVKAPTLKLQ
;
A
#
# COMPACT_ATOMS: atom_id res chain seq x y z
N MET A 1 -10.30 15.17 42.13
CA MET A 1 -8.99 14.69 41.64
C MET A 1 -9.10 14.57 40.13
N CYS A 2 -8.28 15.30 39.40
CA CYS A 2 -8.26 15.28 37.94
C CYS A 2 -7.57 13.99 37.47
N PHE A 3 -8.34 12.95 37.17
CA PHE A 3 -7.84 11.82 36.38
C PHE A 3 -7.96 12.20 34.91
N GLY A 4 -7.11 13.13 34.48
CA GLY A 4 -6.84 13.33 33.06
C GLY A 4 -6.25 12.05 32.53
N ALA A 5 -7.08 11.17 31.97
CA ALA A 5 -6.63 10.16 31.04
C ALA A 5 -6.02 10.93 29.87
N ALA A 6 -4.71 11.15 29.94
CA ALA A 6 -3.93 11.53 28.78
C ALA A 6 -4.35 10.55 27.69
N SER A 7 -5.03 11.07 26.67
CA SER A 7 -5.37 10.31 25.48
C SER A 7 -4.03 9.97 24.84
N MET A 8 -3.45 8.86 25.27
CA MET A 8 -2.34 8.20 24.61
C MET A 8 -2.91 7.80 23.26
N ALA A 9 -2.82 8.71 22.28
CA ALA A 9 -2.89 8.34 20.90
C ALA A 9 -1.72 7.38 20.71
N SER A 10 -1.99 6.08 20.78
CA SER A 10 -1.03 5.05 20.39
C SER A 10 -0.75 5.29 18.91
N ALA A 11 0.28 6.09 18.62
CA ALA A 11 0.75 6.26 17.26
C ALA A 11 1.27 4.89 16.82
N ALA A 12 0.53 4.22 15.95
CA ALA A 12 0.95 2.94 15.42
C ALA A 12 2.25 3.13 14.64
N SER A 13 3.18 2.20 14.82
CA SER A 13 4.49 2.24 14.18
C SER A 13 4.78 0.93 13.45
N ILE A 14 5.50 1.02 12.34
CA ILE A 14 5.90 -0.15 11.54
C ILE A 14 7.27 -0.60 12.00
N THR A 15 7.43 -1.91 12.25
CA THR A 15 8.70 -2.51 12.69
C THR A 15 8.96 -3.86 12.02
N PRO A 16 10.21 -4.37 12.07
CA PRO A 16 11.43 -3.70 12.52
C PRO A 16 11.94 -2.67 11.49
N ASP A 17 12.80 -1.75 11.93
CA ASP A 17 13.58 -0.91 11.02
C ASP A 17 14.51 -1.78 10.16
N GLY A 18 14.71 -1.38 8.91
CA GLY A 18 15.51 -2.10 7.92
C GLY A 18 14.74 -2.55 6.69
N PRO A 19 15.38 -3.36 5.82
CA PRO A 19 14.80 -3.76 4.55
C PRO A 19 13.61 -4.71 4.75
N PHE A 20 12.60 -4.57 3.90
CA PHE A 20 11.48 -5.50 3.84
C PHE A 20 11.16 -5.88 2.41
N THR A 21 10.56 -7.06 2.25
CA THR A 21 9.95 -7.53 1.02
C THR A 21 8.62 -8.18 1.33
N THR A 22 7.64 -8.03 0.45
CA THR A 22 6.40 -8.79 0.53
C THR A 22 6.56 -10.12 -0.19
N ASN A 23 5.69 -11.08 0.13
CA ASN A 23 5.42 -12.16 -0.81
C ASN A 23 4.62 -11.61 -1.99
N SER A 24 4.52 -12.41 -3.06
CA SER A 24 3.59 -12.11 -4.15
C SER A 24 2.17 -12.04 -3.61
N GLY A 25 1.52 -10.89 -3.78
CA GLY A 25 0.11 -10.68 -3.54
C GLY A 25 -0.61 -10.24 -4.80
N THR A 26 -1.81 -9.68 -4.66
CA THR A 26 -2.68 -9.27 -5.76
C THR A 26 -2.96 -7.78 -5.69
N LEU A 27 -2.90 -7.12 -6.84
CA LEU A 27 -3.28 -5.74 -7.05
C LEU A 27 -4.24 -5.68 -8.25
N VAL A 28 -5.44 -5.16 -8.02
CA VAL A 28 -6.43 -4.94 -9.06
C VAL A 28 -6.60 -3.44 -9.26
N VAL A 29 -6.29 -2.96 -10.46
CA VAL A 29 -6.41 -1.54 -10.82
C VAL A 29 -7.39 -1.34 -11.96
N LYS A 30 -8.08 -0.22 -11.94
CA LYS A 30 -8.87 0.27 -13.07
C LYS A 30 -8.28 1.57 -13.58
N THR A 31 -8.22 1.69 -14.89
CA THR A 31 -7.70 2.86 -15.59
C THR A 31 -8.60 3.16 -16.80
N PRO A 32 -8.78 4.44 -17.19
CA PRO A 32 -9.67 4.80 -18.30
C PRO A 32 -9.26 4.20 -19.65
N SER A 33 -7.97 3.97 -19.85
CA SER A 33 -7.41 3.40 -21.08
C SER A 33 -7.64 1.89 -21.23
N ALA A 34 -8.00 1.18 -20.15
CA ALA A 34 -8.17 -0.26 -20.19
C ALA A 34 -9.65 -0.64 -20.34
N PRO A 35 -9.97 -1.68 -21.14
CA PRO A 35 -11.34 -2.14 -21.33
C PRO A 35 -11.95 -2.74 -20.05
N GLY A 36 -11.13 -3.11 -19.07
CA GLY A 36 -11.55 -3.76 -17.83
C GLY A 36 -10.59 -3.50 -16.68
N ASP A 37 -10.77 -4.27 -15.61
CA ASP A 37 -9.87 -4.25 -14.46
C ASP A 37 -8.60 -5.04 -14.79
N ILE A 38 -7.44 -4.46 -14.47
CA ILE A 38 -6.14 -5.08 -14.64
C ILE A 38 -5.77 -5.74 -13.31
N THR A 39 -5.78 -7.07 -13.30
CA THR A 39 -5.36 -7.87 -12.13
C THR A 39 -3.92 -8.32 -12.30
N CYS A 40 -3.06 -7.90 -11.38
CA CYS A 40 -1.65 -8.21 -11.36
C CYS A 40 -1.23 -8.86 -10.05
N ASN A 41 -0.26 -9.74 -10.16
CA ASN A 41 0.54 -10.16 -9.02
C ASN A 41 1.54 -9.05 -8.73
N VAL A 42 1.70 -8.69 -7.45
CA VAL A 42 2.64 -7.65 -7.05
C VAL A 42 3.51 -8.11 -5.89
N THR A 43 4.79 -7.79 -5.98
CA THR A 43 5.75 -7.91 -4.88
C THR A 43 6.36 -6.54 -4.62
N PHE A 44 6.25 -6.05 -3.39
CA PHE A 44 6.84 -4.79 -2.97
C PHE A 44 8.12 -5.03 -2.17
N GLY A 45 9.06 -4.11 -2.30
CA GLY A 45 10.24 -4.05 -1.45
C GLY A 45 10.57 -2.62 -1.08
N GLY A 46 11.18 -2.45 0.08
CA GLY A 46 11.45 -1.14 0.63
C GLY A 46 12.27 -1.19 1.90
N ASN A 47 12.26 -0.09 2.64
CA ASN A 47 12.93 0.04 3.92
C ASN A 47 12.02 0.71 4.96
N VAL A 48 12.05 0.20 6.18
CA VAL A 48 11.41 0.83 7.35
C VAL A 48 12.46 1.67 8.06
N SER A 49 12.11 2.91 8.40
CA SER A 49 12.96 3.80 9.19
C SER A 49 12.08 4.67 10.09
N GLY A 50 12.32 4.64 11.40
CA GLY A 50 11.61 5.49 12.34
C GLY A 50 10.09 5.22 12.36
N GLY A 51 9.69 3.96 12.18
CA GLY A 51 8.27 3.56 12.21
C GLY A 51 7.50 3.78 10.90
N VAL A 52 8.15 4.25 9.84
CA VAL A 52 7.55 4.52 8.52
C VAL A 52 8.20 3.63 7.47
N ALA A 53 7.39 3.01 6.61
CA ALA A 53 7.89 2.15 5.53
C ALA A 53 7.90 2.90 4.19
N THR A 54 9.06 2.99 3.56
CA THR A 54 9.22 3.54 2.21
C THR A 54 9.40 2.41 1.20
N ILE A 55 8.43 2.26 0.30
CA ILE A 55 8.43 1.29 -0.80
C ILE A 55 9.23 1.89 -1.95
N THR A 56 10.36 1.27 -2.27
CA THR A 56 11.31 1.70 -3.30
C THR A 56 11.40 0.72 -4.47
N SER A 57 10.72 -0.42 -4.38
CA SER A 57 10.63 -1.39 -5.46
C SER A 57 9.25 -2.04 -5.49
N ALA A 58 8.80 -2.31 -6.71
CA ALA A 58 7.55 -3.00 -6.96
C ALA A 58 7.69 -3.79 -8.26
N GLN A 59 7.42 -5.09 -8.19
CA GLN A 59 7.45 -5.98 -9.33
C GLN A 59 6.02 -6.41 -9.65
N LEU A 60 5.54 -6.01 -10.83
CA LEU A 60 4.27 -6.45 -11.37
C LEU A 60 4.49 -7.69 -12.25
N SER A 61 3.66 -8.70 -12.08
CA SER A 61 3.67 -9.92 -12.88
C SER A 61 2.25 -10.44 -13.09
N GLY A 62 2.09 -11.43 -13.97
CA GLY A 62 0.80 -12.01 -14.29
C GLY A 62 0.48 -11.88 -15.78
N ASN A 63 -0.73 -11.40 -16.09
CA ASN A 63 -1.17 -11.29 -17.48
C ASN A 63 -0.36 -10.24 -18.27
N VAL A 64 -0.54 -10.24 -19.58
CA VAL A 64 0.12 -9.27 -20.49
C VAL A 64 -0.26 -7.81 -20.19
N LEU A 65 -1.39 -7.56 -19.52
CA LEU A 65 -1.80 -6.22 -19.14
C LEU A 65 -0.98 -5.68 -17.96
N CYS A 66 -0.30 -6.53 -17.19
CA CYS A 66 0.53 -6.13 -16.05
C CYS A 66 1.87 -5.49 -16.43
N SER A 67 2.30 -5.62 -17.69
CA SER A 67 3.45 -4.90 -18.21
C SER A 67 3.10 -3.50 -18.74
N LEU A 68 1.81 -3.13 -18.79
CA LEU A 68 1.37 -1.83 -19.29
C LEU A 68 1.60 -0.70 -18.26
N PRO A 69 1.26 -0.87 -16.96
CA PRO A 69 1.46 0.19 -15.98
C PRO A 69 2.93 0.37 -15.66
N THR A 70 3.44 1.57 -15.91
CA THR A 70 4.72 2.03 -15.35
C THR A 70 4.45 2.78 -14.05
N LEU A 71 4.91 2.24 -12.93
CA LEU A 71 4.69 2.83 -11.61
C LEU A 71 5.40 4.18 -11.47
N LYS A 72 4.73 5.15 -10.85
CA LYS A 72 5.27 6.48 -10.55
C LYS A 72 5.90 6.48 -9.16
N ASN A 73 6.87 7.35 -8.93
CA ASN A 73 7.50 7.56 -7.62
C ASN A 73 8.21 6.32 -7.04
N ILE A 74 8.52 5.32 -7.87
CA ILE A 74 9.34 4.16 -7.51
C ILE A 74 10.48 4.10 -8.53
N PRO A 75 11.77 4.10 -8.11
CA PRO A 75 12.26 3.99 -6.73
C PRO A 75 12.28 5.30 -5.93
N SER A 76 12.24 6.47 -6.58
CA SER A 76 12.35 7.78 -5.91
C SER A 76 11.13 8.67 -6.22
N PRO A 77 10.53 9.34 -5.22
CA PRO A 77 10.87 9.37 -3.79
C PRO A 77 10.47 8.12 -2.98
N GLY A 78 9.79 7.16 -3.59
CA GLY A 78 9.18 6.00 -2.95
C GLY A 78 7.71 6.23 -2.59
N TRP A 79 6.94 5.15 -2.45
CA TRP A 79 5.62 5.23 -1.82
C TRP A 79 5.77 5.09 -0.32
N VAL A 80 5.12 5.95 0.46
CA VAL A 80 5.30 6.00 1.91
C VAL A 80 4.09 5.41 2.59
N LEU A 81 4.27 4.27 3.27
CA LEU A 81 3.28 3.65 4.13
C LEU A 81 3.49 4.15 5.57
N THR A 82 2.48 4.84 6.08
CA THR A 82 2.39 5.31 7.46
C THR A 82 1.30 4.53 8.17
N ALA A 83 1.60 3.99 9.35
CA ALA A 83 0.59 3.38 10.20
C ALA A 83 -0.20 4.48 10.94
N ASN A 84 -1.51 4.35 10.96
CA ASN A 84 -2.42 5.32 11.59
C ASN A 84 -2.88 4.80 12.95
N THR A 85 -3.34 3.53 13.01
CA THR A 85 -3.84 2.90 14.23
C THR A 85 -3.43 1.44 14.29
N PHE A 86 -3.34 0.90 15.50
CA PHE A 86 -3.18 -0.53 15.75
C PHE A 86 -3.94 -0.88 17.04
N ASP A 87 -4.79 -1.90 16.95
CA ASP A 87 -5.52 -2.46 18.07
C ASP A 87 -4.87 -3.80 18.46
N PRO A 88 -4.15 -3.87 19.59
CA PRO A 88 -3.49 -5.09 20.04
C PRO A 88 -4.49 -6.18 20.46
N GLY A 89 -5.73 -5.83 20.78
CA GLY A 89 -6.78 -6.79 21.15
C GLY A 89 -7.31 -7.56 19.94
N THR A 90 -7.52 -6.88 18.83
CA THR A 90 -7.96 -7.51 17.57
C THR A 90 -6.83 -7.87 16.62
N GLN A 91 -5.60 -7.45 16.91
CA GLN A 91 -4.43 -7.65 16.04
C GLN A 91 -4.63 -7.02 14.64
N THR A 92 -5.37 -5.92 14.58
CA THR A 92 -5.66 -5.20 13.34
C THR A 92 -5.16 -3.77 13.41
N GLY A 93 -4.76 -3.21 12.27
CA GLY A 93 -4.34 -1.82 12.18
C GLY A 93 -4.80 -1.16 10.89
N THR A 94 -4.69 0.16 10.84
CA THR A 94 -4.95 0.95 9.63
C THR A 94 -3.71 1.73 9.25
N GLY A 95 -3.56 1.99 7.96
CA GLY A 95 -2.43 2.72 7.41
C GLY A 95 -2.83 3.51 6.16
N THR A 96 -1.96 4.42 5.74
CA THR A 96 -2.10 5.16 4.50
C THR A 96 -0.82 5.05 3.70
N VAL A 97 -0.92 4.61 2.45
CA VAL A 97 0.17 4.65 1.48
C VAL A 97 0.04 5.91 0.64
N THR A 98 1.04 6.77 0.64
CA THR A 98 1.07 8.00 -0.17
C THR A 98 2.01 7.86 -1.36
N GLY A 99 1.77 8.67 -2.40
CA GLY A 99 2.58 8.65 -3.63
C GLY A 99 2.17 7.58 -4.64
N VAL A 100 1.10 6.81 -4.36
CA VAL A 100 0.61 5.73 -5.23
C VAL A 100 0.16 6.27 -6.57
N GLY A 101 0.73 5.75 -7.66
CA GLY A 101 0.36 6.15 -9.00
C GLY A 101 1.09 5.36 -10.08
N TRP A 102 0.57 5.40 -11.30
CA TRP A 102 1.14 4.73 -12.46
C TRP A 102 0.75 5.45 -13.75
N THR A 103 1.45 5.15 -14.83
CA THR A 103 1.13 5.61 -16.18
C THR A 103 0.97 4.44 -17.13
N ILE A 104 0.16 4.61 -18.17
CA ILE A 104 0.09 3.70 -19.31
C ILE A 104 0.36 4.55 -20.54
N THR A 105 1.24 4.07 -21.42
CA THR A 105 1.65 4.82 -22.62
C THR A 105 0.58 4.78 -23.72
N PHE A 106 -0.10 3.64 -23.91
CA PHE A 106 -1.11 3.50 -24.97
C PHE A 106 -2.21 2.48 -24.62
N PRO A 107 -3.50 2.89 -24.62
CA PRO A 107 -3.97 4.27 -24.65
C PRO A 107 -3.45 5.03 -23.41
N ALA A 108 -3.18 6.33 -23.56
CA ALA A 108 -2.54 7.08 -22.49
C ALA A 108 -3.42 7.15 -21.23
N SER A 109 -2.84 6.91 -20.06
CA SER A 109 -3.48 7.16 -18.77
C SER A 109 -2.46 7.57 -17.73
N ASN A 110 -2.83 8.51 -16.88
CA ASN A 110 -1.97 9.05 -15.84
C ASN A 110 -2.72 9.00 -14.51
N CYS A 111 -2.41 7.98 -13.72
CA CYS A 111 -3.07 7.67 -12.46
C CYS A 111 -2.24 8.17 -11.28
N GLY A 112 -2.85 8.89 -10.35
CA GLY A 112 -2.16 9.40 -9.17
C GLY A 112 -1.14 10.52 -9.46
N PRO A 113 -0.31 10.93 -8.48
CA PRO A 113 -0.21 10.33 -7.15
C PRO A 113 -1.46 10.58 -6.31
N GLY A 114 -1.81 9.61 -5.46
CA GLY A 114 -2.86 9.75 -4.46
C GLY A 114 -2.62 8.85 -3.25
N PRO A 115 -3.35 9.08 -2.14
CA PRO A 115 -3.30 8.20 -0.98
C PRO A 115 -4.09 6.92 -1.23
N LEU A 116 -3.68 5.84 -0.58
CA LEU A 116 -4.39 4.57 -0.52
C LEU A 116 -4.49 4.14 0.94
N ASN A 117 -5.71 4.06 1.46
CA ASN A 117 -5.99 3.55 2.79
C ASN A 117 -5.88 2.03 2.80
N VAL A 118 -5.19 1.50 3.78
CA VAL A 118 -4.93 0.07 3.93
C VAL A 118 -5.24 -0.39 5.33
N VAL A 119 -5.54 -1.67 5.46
CA VAL A 119 -5.76 -2.37 6.72
C VAL A 119 -4.69 -3.45 6.84
N TRP A 120 -4.14 -3.54 8.04
CA TRP A 120 -3.18 -4.54 8.46
C TRP A 120 -3.87 -5.61 9.30
N ASP A 121 -3.58 -6.86 8.99
CA ASP A 121 -3.90 -8.03 9.81
C ASP A 121 -2.58 -8.67 10.26
N GLU A 122 -2.30 -8.57 11.56
CA GLU A 122 -1.06 -9.06 12.17
C GLU A 122 -1.02 -10.60 12.23
N ALA A 123 -2.16 -11.27 12.34
CA ALA A 123 -2.25 -12.73 12.41
C ALA A 123 -1.87 -13.37 11.07
N THR A 124 -2.33 -12.78 9.95
CA THR A 124 -2.02 -13.27 8.61
C THR A 124 -0.82 -12.58 7.95
N LYS A 125 -0.32 -11.50 8.57
CA LYS A 125 0.73 -10.61 8.04
C LYS A 125 0.34 -9.95 6.73
N THR A 126 -0.92 -9.54 6.63
CA THR A 126 -1.52 -9.10 5.38
C THR A 126 -1.83 -7.61 5.41
N LEU A 127 -1.41 -6.91 4.37
CA LEU A 127 -1.82 -5.55 4.06
C LEU A 127 -2.82 -5.57 2.91
N SER A 128 -4.01 -5.03 3.15
CA SER A 128 -5.09 -5.04 2.16
C SER A 128 -5.87 -3.73 2.11
N THR A 129 -6.65 -3.52 1.06
CA THR A 129 -7.63 -2.42 0.99
C THR A 129 -9.02 -2.96 1.30
N THR A 130 -9.83 -2.20 2.05
CA THR A 130 -11.21 -2.60 2.40
C THR A 130 -12.22 -2.37 1.28
N GLY A 131 -11.84 -1.68 0.21
CA GLY A 131 -12.69 -1.43 -0.94
C GLY A 131 -11.99 -0.65 -2.04
N SER A 132 -12.75 -0.37 -3.12
CA SER A 132 -12.27 0.38 -4.26
C SER A 132 -12.00 1.84 -3.88
N GLN A 133 -10.80 2.31 -4.15
CA GLN A 133 -10.35 3.68 -3.84
C GLN A 133 -9.99 4.41 -5.12
N SER A 134 -10.50 5.62 -5.27
CA SER A 134 -10.19 6.48 -6.41
C SER A 134 -8.82 7.12 -6.26
N LEU A 135 -8.15 7.29 -7.40
CA LEU A 135 -6.96 8.11 -7.56
C LEU A 135 -7.25 9.19 -8.61
N SER A 136 -6.38 10.20 -8.70
CA SER A 136 -6.45 11.18 -9.77
C SER A 136 -6.35 10.52 -11.15
N GLY A 137 -6.91 11.19 -12.17
CA GLY A 137 -6.93 10.68 -13.54
C GLY A 137 -8.01 9.64 -13.83
N ASN A 138 -9.10 9.61 -13.04
CA ASN A 138 -10.20 8.64 -13.14
C ASN A 138 -9.73 7.17 -13.01
N CYS A 139 -8.68 6.96 -12.22
CA CYS A 139 -8.14 5.64 -11.94
C CYS A 139 -8.60 5.15 -10.58
N PHE A 140 -8.59 3.83 -10.39
CA PHE A 140 -9.01 3.21 -9.14
C PHE A 140 -8.06 2.08 -8.78
N VAL A 141 -7.76 1.95 -7.49
CA VAL A 141 -7.28 0.70 -6.92
C VAL A 141 -8.51 -0.04 -6.42
N ARG A 142 -8.91 -1.10 -7.13
CA ARG A 142 -10.10 -1.89 -6.78
C ARG A 142 -9.85 -2.74 -5.55
N SER A 143 -8.69 -3.38 -5.52
CA SER A 143 -8.22 -4.13 -4.36
C SER A 143 -6.71 -4.23 -4.36
N LEU A 144 -6.14 -4.28 -3.16
CA LEU A 144 -4.77 -4.68 -2.88
C LEU A 144 -4.83 -5.74 -1.79
N ASN A 145 -3.99 -6.76 -1.92
CA ASN A 145 -3.82 -7.79 -0.91
C ASN A 145 -2.40 -8.36 -1.00
N VAL A 146 -1.53 -8.05 -0.03
CA VAL A 146 -0.12 -8.50 -0.02
C VAL A 146 0.28 -8.98 1.36
N LYS A 147 1.12 -10.00 1.42
CA LYS A 147 1.68 -10.51 2.68
C LYS A 147 3.06 -9.93 2.93
N ALA A 148 3.27 -9.25 4.06
CA ALA A 148 4.54 -8.68 4.47
C ALA A 148 5.06 -9.40 5.72
N PRO A 149 5.66 -10.61 5.56
CA PRO A 149 5.92 -11.52 6.68
C PRO A 149 6.90 -10.95 7.73
N THR A 150 7.77 -10.02 7.32
CA THR A 150 8.77 -9.40 8.21
C THR A 150 8.22 -8.19 8.96
N LEU A 151 7.11 -7.61 8.52
CA LEU A 151 6.56 -6.39 9.12
C LEU A 151 5.62 -6.70 10.30
N LYS A 152 5.55 -5.75 11.22
CA LYS A 152 4.63 -5.71 12.35
C LYS A 152 4.14 -4.29 12.58
N LEU A 153 2.94 -4.18 13.16
CA LEU A 153 2.46 -2.94 13.76
C LEU A 153 2.51 -3.05 15.30
N GLN A 154 2.80 -1.95 15.95
CA GLN A 154 2.79 -1.80 17.41
C GLN A 154 2.39 -0.38 17.82
#